data_AF-A0A6V7J3T1-F1
#
_entry.id   AF-A0A6V7J3T1-F1
#
_cell.length_a   1.000
_cell.length_b   1.000
_cell.length_c   1.000
_cell.angle_alpha   90.00
_cell.angle_beta   90.00
_cell.angle_gamma   90.00
#
_symmetry.space_group_name_H-M   'P 1'
#
loop_
_entity.id
_entity.type
_entity.pdbx_description
1 polymer ?
#
loop_
_entity_poly.entity_id
_entity_poly.type
_entity_poly.pdbx_seq_one_letter_code
_entity_poly.pdbx_strand_id
1 'polypeptide(L)' 'YIGEFEIVDDHRSGKIVVNLSGRLNKCGVISPRFDVPITDIEKWTNNLLPSRQFG' A
#
# COMPACT_ATOMS: atom_id res chain seq x y z
N TYR A 1 -9.55 0.12 -0.84
CA TYR A 1 -9.05 0.62 -2.14
C TYR A 1 -9.13 -0.40 -3.27
N ILE A 2 -9.06 -1.70 -2.97
CA ILE A 2 -9.26 -2.81 -3.90
C ILE A 2 -10.61 -3.50 -3.62
N GLY A 3 -11.15 -4.19 -4.62
CA GLY A 3 -12.36 -5.02 -4.53
C GLY A 3 -12.02 -6.48 -4.25
N GLU A 4 -12.79 -7.41 -4.83
CA GLU A 4 -12.50 -8.84 -4.74
C GLU A 4 -11.14 -9.18 -5.34
N PHE A 5 -10.46 -10.14 -4.72
CA PHE A 5 -9.22 -10.70 -5.24
C PHE A 5 -9.30 -12.22 -5.22
N GLU A 6 -8.67 -12.84 -6.20
CA GLU A 6 -8.60 -14.28 -6.35
C GLU A 6 -7.14 -14.71 -6.39
N ILE A 7 -6.84 -15.82 -5.71
CA ILE A 7 -5.51 -16.44 -5.73
C ILE A 7 -5.61 -17.69 -6.60
N VAL A 8 -4.89 -17.67 -7.72
CA VAL A 8 -4.80 -18.80 -8.64
C VAL A 8 -3.51 -19.55 -8.37
N ASP A 9 -3.61 -20.83 -8.03
CA ASP A 9 -2.45 -21.69 -7.83
C ASP A 9 -1.88 -22.16 -9.18
N ASP A 10 -0.65 -21.76 -9.47
CA ASP A 10 0.09 -22.16 -10.67
C ASP A 10 1.14 -23.25 -10.39
N HIS A 11 1.08 -23.90 -9.21
CA HIS A 11 2.06 -24.85 -8.70
C HIS A 11 3.50 -24.29 -8.63
N ARG A 12 3.66 -22.96 -8.69
CA ARG A 12 4.95 -22.28 -8.52
C ARG A 12 4.90 -21.32 -7.34
N SER A 13 4.43 -20.11 -7.56
CA SER A 13 4.40 -19.04 -6.56
C SER A 13 3.02 -18.39 -6.45
N GLY A 14 2.04 -18.93 -7.16
CA GLY A 14 0.69 -18.40 -7.23
C GLY A 14 0.62 -17.13 -8.07
N LYS A 15 -0.60 -16.80 -8.49
CA LYS A 15 -0.93 -15.53 -9.14
C LYS A 15 -2.09 -14.90 -8.38
N ILE A 16 -2.08 -13.59 -8.28
CA ILE A 16 -3.16 -12.85 -7.61
C ILE A 16 -3.84 -11.99 -8.67
N VAL A 17 -5.12 -12.24 -8.89
CA VAL A 17 -5.98 -11.40 -9.73
C VAL A 17 -6.74 -10.47 -8.79
N VAL A 18 -6.61 -9.16 -8.97
CA VAL A 18 -7.27 -8.16 -8.11
C VAL A 18 -8.23 -7.35 -8.95
N ASN A 19 -9.48 -7.24 -8.51
CA ASN A 19 -10.44 -6.30 -9.07
C ASN A 19 -10.26 -4.92 -8.42
N LEU A 20 -10.16 -3.87 -9.23
CA LEU A 20 -9.96 -2.50 -8.75
C LEU A 20 -11.30 -1.77 -8.68
N SER A 21 -11.65 -1.24 -7.51
CA SER A 21 -12.88 -0.47 -7.31
C SER A 21 -12.79 0.98 -7.81
N GLY A 22 -11.73 1.35 -8.54
CA GLY A 22 -11.48 2.71 -9.04
C GLY A 22 -11.14 3.78 -8.00
N ARG A 23 -10.98 3.42 -6.72
CA ARG A 23 -10.73 4.38 -5.61
C ARG A 23 -9.25 4.59 -5.29
N LEU A 24 -8.35 3.92 -5.99
CA LEU A 24 -6.91 3.97 -5.73
C LEU A 24 -6.31 5.18 -6.44
N ASN A 25 -5.77 6.14 -5.66
CA ASN A 25 -5.12 7.34 -6.21
C ASN A 25 -3.65 7.06 -6.57
N LYS A 26 -2.88 6.56 -5.60
CA LYS A 26 -1.47 6.16 -5.77
C LYS A 26 -1.12 5.11 -4.74
N CYS A 27 -0.41 4.06 -5.14
CA CYS A 27 0.14 3.03 -4.25
C CYS A 27 1.63 2.84 -4.62
N GLY A 28 2.48 2.72 -3.61
CA GLY A 28 3.92 2.56 -3.79
C GLY A 28 4.58 2.04 -2.52
N VAL A 29 5.73 1.41 -2.69
CA VAL A 29 6.52 0.85 -1.58
C VAL A 29 7.71 1.76 -1.29
N ILE A 30 8.03 1.94 -0.01
CA ILE A 30 9.25 2.62 0.42
C ILE A 30 10.37 1.58 0.51
N SER A 31 11.46 1.81 -0.22
CA SER A 31 12.64 0.95 -0.24
C SER A 31 13.92 1.79 -0.16
N PRO A 32 14.88 1.48 0.73
CA PRO A 32 14.85 0.41 1.74
C PRO A 32 13.80 0.65 2.83
N ARG A 33 13.44 -0.40 3.57
CA ARG A 33 12.52 -0.28 4.70
C ARG A 33 13.28 0.32 5.89
N PHE A 34 13.17 1.64 6.06
CA PHE A 34 13.82 2.36 7.15
C PHE A 34 13.15 2.04 8.50
N ASP A 35 13.96 1.98 9.56
CA ASP A 35 13.46 1.92 10.93
C ASP A 35 12.96 3.31 11.34
N VAL A 36 11.69 3.42 11.74
CA VAL A 36 11.05 4.69 12.08
C VAL A 36 10.69 4.69 13.58
N PRO A 37 11.32 5.55 14.41
CA PRO A 37 10.93 5.72 15.80
C PRO A 37 9.59 6.47 15.92
N ILE A 38 8.90 6.31 17.06
CA ILE A 38 7.57 6.91 17.31
C ILE A 38 7.59 8.44 17.12
N THR A 39 8.70 9.09 17.46
CA THR A 39 8.89 10.54 17.33
C THR A 39 8.86 11.03 15.88
N ASP A 40 9.21 10.17 14.93
CA ASP A 40 9.35 10.55 13.52
C ASP A 40 8.12 10.20 12.69
N ILE A 41 7.11 9.54 13.28
CA ILE A 41 5.88 9.12 12.59
C ILE A 41 5.19 10.32 11.95
N GLU A 42 5.02 11.43 12.68
CA GLU A 42 4.36 12.63 12.14
C GLU A 42 5.09 13.20 10.92
N LYS A 43 6.43 13.20 10.94
CA LYS A 43 7.26 13.66 9.83
C LYS A 43 7.03 12.81 8.58
N TRP A 44 6.99 11.48 8.72
CA TRP A 44 6.71 10.58 7.61
C TRP A 44 5.27 10.71 7.11
N THR A 45 4.32 10.87 8.02
CA THR A 45 2.90 11.04 7.69
C THR A 45 2.68 12.30 6.84
N ASN A 46 3.28 13.43 7.24
CA ASN A 46 3.19 14.69 6.49
C ASN A 46 3.92 14.65 5.13
N ASN A 47 5.01 13.90 5.03
CA ASN A 47 5.77 13.80 3.78
C ASN A 47 5.12 12.86 2.75
N LEU A 48 4.43 11.81 3.21
CA LEU A 48 3.91 10.76 2.35
C LEU A 48 2.43 10.93 2.02
N LEU A 49 1.63 11.40 2.98
CA LEU A 49 0.20 11.56 2.80
C LEU A 49 -0.11 12.95 2.21
N PRO A 50 -1.02 13.03 1.23
CA PRO A 50 -1.40 14.31 0.64
C PRO A 50 -2.22 15.19 1.59
N SER A 51 -2.79 14.63 2.67
CA SER A 51 -3.56 15.36 3.67
C SER A 51 -3.58 14.61 5.01
N ARG A 52 -3.78 15.32 6.12
CA ARG A 52 -3.98 14.72 7.46
C ARG A 52 -5.29 13.91 7.55
N GLN A 53 -6.24 14.17 6.67
CA GLN A 53 -7.55 13.50 6.64
C GLN A 53 -7.59 12.29 5.71
N PHE A 54 -6.48 11.98 5.02
CA PHE A 54 -6.46 10.96 3.97
C PHE A 54 -5.16 10.15 3.98
N GLY A 55 -5.29 8.83 4.11
CA GLY A 55 -4.24 7.82 4.11
C GLY A 55 -4.85 6.43 4.09
#